data_AF-A0A963BRB9-F1
#
_entry.id   AF-A0A963BRB9-F1
#
_cell.length_a   1.000
_cell.length_b   1.000
_cell.length_c   1.000
_cell.angle_alpha   90.00
_cell.angle_beta   90.00
_cell.angle_gamma   90.00
#
_symmetry.space_group_name_H-M   'P 1'
#
loop_
_entity.id
_entity.type
_entity.pdbx_description
1 polymer ?
#
loop_
_entity_poly.entity_id
_entity_poly.type
_entity_poly.pdbx_seq_one_letter_code
_entity_poly.pdbx_strand_id
1 'polypeptide(L)'
;TYPMQFASEAWKIGDPRVVKLRSWNPWLFGPGSTLLDITIIYRHRDAFWWEMAKKVCSVEADYLDQHTYLQFGGRQVRVPGRYEAYLTRLYGDWKTPDRTFHHDQFGTIIGGKSD
;
A
#
# COMPACT_ATOMS: atom_id res chain seq x y z
N THR A 1 10.01 12.01 -2.62
CA THR A 1 9.48 10.78 -1.99
C THR A 1 9.16 11.08 -0.54
N TYR A 2 8.22 10.37 0.06
CA TYR A 2 7.93 10.51 1.50
C TYR A 2 8.69 9.41 2.24
N PRO A 3 9.36 9.72 3.36
CA PRO A 3 10.12 8.73 4.12
C PRO A 3 9.23 7.88 5.02
N MET A 4 9.74 6.71 5.40
CA MET A 4 9.24 5.88 6.51
C MET A 4 9.36 6.67 7.82
N GLN A 5 8.32 6.58 8.65
CA GLN A 5 8.23 7.28 9.94
C GLN A 5 8.53 6.36 11.11
N PHE A 6 8.36 5.04 10.93
CA PHE A 6 8.63 4.03 11.95
C PHE A 6 9.74 3.10 11.49
N ALA A 7 10.53 2.56 12.42
CA ALA A 7 11.44 1.47 12.12
C ALA A 7 10.68 0.14 12.02
N SER A 8 11.20 -0.80 11.23
CA SER A 8 10.70 -2.17 11.18
C SER A 8 11.86 -3.15 10.96
N GLU A 9 11.55 -4.45 10.84
CA GLU A 9 12.55 -5.44 10.43
C GLU A 9 13.03 -5.24 8.98
N ALA A 10 12.24 -4.56 8.14
CA ALA A 10 12.45 -4.45 6.70
C ALA A 10 13.10 -3.12 6.25
N TRP A 11 13.09 -2.07 7.08
CA TRP A 11 13.63 -0.74 6.76
C TRP A 11 14.04 0.06 7.99
N LYS A 12 14.74 1.18 7.74
CA LYS A 12 15.07 2.20 8.75
C LYS A 12 14.21 3.44 8.56
N ILE A 13 14.09 4.25 9.62
CA ILE A 13 13.47 5.58 9.53
C ILE A 13 14.23 6.39 8.47
N GLY A 14 13.48 7.08 7.59
CA GLY A 14 14.05 7.84 6.48
C GLY A 14 14.06 7.10 5.14
N ASP A 15 13.93 5.76 5.14
CA ASP A 15 13.88 4.99 3.89
C ASP A 15 12.64 5.37 3.05
N PRO A 16 12.66 5.23 1.72
CA PRO A 16 11.54 5.61 0.87
C PRO A 16 10.23 4.85 1.18
N ARG A 17 9.16 5.57 1.53
CA ARG A 17 7.82 5.00 1.78
C ARG A 17 6.87 5.13 0.58
N VAL A 18 6.77 6.33 0.02
CA VAL A 18 5.84 6.62 -1.09
C VAL A 18 6.49 7.54 -2.12
N VAL A 19 6.31 7.21 -3.40
CA VAL A 19 6.56 8.12 -4.51
C VAL A 19 5.22 8.70 -4.95
N LYS A 20 5.10 10.03 -4.97
CA LYS A 20 3.88 10.72 -5.40
C LYS A 20 4.09 11.35 -6.76
N LEU A 21 3.22 10.99 -7.71
CA LEU A 21 3.18 11.59 -9.04
C LEU A 21 1.90 12.42 -9.13
N ARG A 22 2.03 13.71 -9.39
CA ARG A 22 0.88 14.61 -9.50
C ARG A 22 0.90 15.29 -10.85
N SER A 23 -0.28 15.44 -11.45
CA SER A 23 -0.39 16.23 -12.67
C SER A 23 0.02 17.68 -12.39
N TRP A 24 0.62 18.33 -13.39
CA TRP A 24 0.88 19.76 -13.33
C TRP A 24 -0.29 20.51 -13.97
N ASN A 25 -0.75 21.57 -13.33
CA ASN A 25 -1.74 22.48 -13.90
C ASN A 25 -1.03 23.76 -14.37
N PRO A 26 -0.85 23.95 -15.68
CA PRO A 26 -0.17 25.13 -16.22
C PRO A 26 -0.98 26.42 -16.01
N TRP A 27 -2.31 26.34 -15.92
CA TRP A 27 -3.18 27.51 -15.74
C TRP A 27 -3.14 28.08 -14.32
N LEU A 28 -2.95 27.23 -13.31
CA LEU A 28 -2.81 27.64 -11.91
C LEU A 28 -1.34 27.70 -11.47
N PHE A 29 -0.39 27.49 -12.39
CA PHE A 29 1.05 27.37 -12.11
C PHE A 29 1.35 26.49 -10.89
N GLY A 30 0.69 25.33 -10.82
CA GLY A 30 0.68 24.54 -9.59
C GLY A 30 0.21 23.11 -9.77
N PRO A 31 0.01 22.39 -8.66
CA PRO A 31 -0.37 20.99 -8.71
C PRO A 31 -1.80 20.80 -9.20
N GLY A 32 -1.99 19.91 -10.17
CA GLY A 32 -3.28 19.52 -10.69
C GLY A 32 -4.07 18.60 -9.75
N SER A 33 -5.29 18.27 -10.16
CA SER A 33 -6.24 17.47 -9.38
C SER A 33 -5.94 15.97 -9.35
N THR A 34 -5.10 15.47 -10.27
CA THR A 34 -4.79 14.05 -10.37
C THR A 34 -3.52 13.71 -9.60
N LEU A 35 -3.61 12.75 -8.69
CA LEU A 35 -2.50 12.23 -7.89
C LEU A 35 -2.45 10.71 -7.99
N LEU A 36 -1.26 10.16 -8.21
CA LEU A 36 -0.93 8.75 -8.07
C LEU A 36 0.07 8.59 -6.92
N ASP A 37 -0.31 7.80 -5.93
CA ASP A 37 0.58 7.38 -4.84
C ASP A 37 1.11 5.97 -5.16
N ILE A 38 2.43 5.84 -5.25
CA ILE A 38 3.14 4.57 -5.43
C ILE A 38 3.76 4.20 -4.07
N THR A 39 3.11 3.29 -3.36
CA THR A 39 3.61 2.75 -2.08
C THR A 39 4.74 1.78 -2.33
N ILE A 40 5.83 1.91 -1.57
CA ILE A 40 6.98 1.02 -1.64
C ILE A 40 6.78 -0.08 -0.60
N ILE A 41 6.84 -1.33 -1.07
CA ILE A 41 6.71 -2.55 -0.26
C ILE A 41 8.08 -3.23 -0.22
N TYR A 42 8.56 -3.51 0.98
CA TYR A 42 9.86 -4.13 1.24
C TYR A 42 9.69 -5.61 1.54
N ARG A 43 10.46 -6.48 0.88
CA ARG A 43 10.54 -7.89 1.27
C ARG A 43 11.55 -8.05 2.41
N HIS A 44 11.16 -8.75 3.48
CA HIS A 44 12.07 -9.21 4.52
C HIS A 44 11.69 -10.63 4.95
N ARG A 45 12.61 -11.59 4.76
CA ARG A 45 12.38 -13.03 4.98
C ARG A 45 11.14 -13.51 4.21
N ASP A 46 10.19 -14.12 4.91
CA ASP A 46 8.97 -14.72 4.36
C ASP A 46 7.76 -13.78 4.42
N ALA A 47 8.00 -12.46 4.49
CA ALA A 47 6.95 -11.46 4.50
C ALA A 47 7.30 -10.22 3.67
N PHE A 48 6.26 -9.56 3.20
CA PHE A 48 6.32 -8.21 2.65
C PHE A 48 5.80 -7.22 3.67
N TRP A 49 6.46 -6.08 3.76
CA TRP A 49 6.22 -5.05 4.75
C TRP A 49 6.05 -3.69 4.08
N TRP A 50 5.19 -2.85 4.62
CA TRP A 50 5.06 -1.45 4.20
C TRP A 50 4.50 -0.60 5.34
N GLU A 51 4.57 0.72 5.18
CA GLU A 51 3.95 1.65 6.12
C GLU A 51 2.75 2.34 5.46
N MET A 52 1.58 2.26 6.09
CA MET A 52 0.34 2.90 5.65
C MET A 52 -0.43 3.39 6.86
N ALA A 53 -1.14 4.53 6.74
CA ALA A 53 -1.98 5.07 7.81
C ALA A 53 -1.27 5.23 9.18
N LYS A 54 0.03 5.56 9.15
CA LYS A 54 0.92 5.62 10.34
C LYS A 54 1.04 4.29 11.10
N LYS A 55 0.91 3.17 10.39
CA LYS A 55 1.06 1.81 10.92
C LYS A 55 2.06 1.05 10.07
N VAL A 56 2.80 0.16 10.73
CA VAL A 56 3.62 -0.86 10.07
C VAL A 56 2.72 -2.05 9.75
N CYS A 57 2.62 -2.36 8.47
CA CYS A 57 1.82 -3.45 7.95
C CYS A 57 2.73 -4.53 7.35
N SER A 58 2.29 -5.78 7.41
CA SER A 58 2.97 -6.89 6.76
C SER A 58 2.00 -7.96 6.28
N VAL A 59 2.45 -8.83 5.38
CA VAL A 59 1.74 -10.05 4.97
C VAL A 59 2.75 -11.09 4.55
N GLU A 60 2.37 -12.35 4.69
CA GLU A 60 3.12 -13.51 4.23
C GLU A 60 3.49 -13.38 2.73
N ALA A 61 4.68 -13.83 2.38
CA ALA A 61 5.25 -13.64 1.05
C ALA A 61 4.42 -14.30 -0.06
N ASP A 62 3.70 -15.38 0.26
CA ASP A 62 2.88 -16.16 -0.67
C ASP A 62 1.77 -15.34 -1.35
N TYR A 63 1.28 -14.26 -0.71
CA TYR A 63 0.30 -13.37 -1.31
C TYR A 63 0.87 -12.54 -2.46
N LEU A 64 2.10 -12.04 -2.33
CA LEU A 64 2.72 -11.11 -3.30
C LEU A 64 3.83 -11.73 -4.15
N ASP A 65 4.26 -12.98 -3.89
CA ASP A 65 5.27 -13.66 -4.71
C ASP A 65 4.74 -13.99 -6.11
N GLN A 66 3.51 -14.48 -6.15
CA GLN A 66 2.82 -14.79 -7.40
C GLN A 66 1.97 -13.61 -7.85
N HIS A 67 1.78 -13.51 -9.16
CA HIS A 67 0.99 -12.43 -9.74
C HIS A 67 0.09 -12.97 -10.85
N THR A 68 -1.04 -12.31 -11.03
CA THR A 68 -1.95 -12.52 -12.16
C THR A 68 -2.28 -11.17 -12.79
N TYR A 69 -3.09 -11.19 -13.86
CA TYR A 69 -3.52 -9.99 -14.57
C TYR A 69 -5.04 -9.90 -14.58
N LEU A 70 -5.56 -8.70 -14.31
CA LEU A 70 -6.99 -8.39 -14.41
C LEU A 70 -7.20 -7.28 -15.44
N GLN A 71 -8.39 -7.23 -16.03
CA GLN A 71 -8.78 -6.11 -16.89
C GLN A 71 -9.38 -5.00 -16.03
N PHE A 72 -8.82 -3.81 -16.11
CA PHE A 72 -9.29 -2.63 -15.40
C PHE A 72 -9.15 -1.39 -16.29
N GLY A 73 -10.25 -0.67 -16.54
CA GLY A 73 -10.24 0.52 -17.38
C GLY A 73 -9.69 0.30 -18.80
N GLY A 74 -9.97 -0.88 -19.39
CA GLY A 74 -9.47 -1.25 -20.72
C GLY A 74 -7.98 -1.61 -20.78
N ARG A 75 -7.32 -1.78 -19.63
CA ARG A 75 -5.91 -2.17 -19.53
C ARG A 75 -5.75 -3.42 -18.69
N GLN A 76 -4.77 -4.26 -19.04
CA GLN A 76 -4.34 -5.32 -18.14
C GLN A 76 -3.49 -4.73 -17.02
N VAL A 77 -3.90 -4.97 -15.78
CA VAL A 77 -3.19 -4.58 -14.57
C VAL A 77 -2.67 -5.81 -13.86
N ARG A 78 -1.41 -5.77 -13.43
CA ARG A 78 -0.78 -6.83 -12.63
C ARG A 78 -1.27 -6.72 -11.19
N VAL A 79 -1.72 -7.83 -10.63
CA VAL A 79 -2.23 -7.92 -9.24
C VAL A 79 -1.63 -9.13 -8.52
N PRO A 80 -1.71 -9.19 -7.18
CA PRO A 80 -1.32 -10.38 -6.42
C PRO A 80 -2.00 -11.65 -6.94
N GLY A 81 -1.29 -12.77 -7.02
CA GLY A 81 -1.80 -14.03 -7.59
C GLY A 81 -3.02 -14.56 -6.84
N ARG A 82 -3.05 -14.35 -5.52
CA ARG A 82 -4.16 -14.69 -4.62
C ARG A 82 -4.88 -13.43 -4.12
N TYR A 83 -5.16 -12.48 -5.03
CA TYR A 83 -5.69 -11.16 -4.67
C TYR A 83 -6.96 -11.21 -3.82
N GLU A 84 -7.87 -12.18 -4.02
CA GLU A 84 -9.07 -12.26 -3.19
C GLU A 84 -8.74 -12.54 -1.72
N ALA A 85 -7.87 -13.53 -1.47
CA ALA A 85 -7.41 -13.85 -0.12
C ALA A 85 -6.60 -12.70 0.49
N TYR A 86 -5.76 -12.04 -0.32
CA TYR A 86 -5.00 -10.86 0.10
C TYR A 86 -5.94 -9.73 0.54
N LEU A 87 -6.95 -9.42 -0.26
CA LEU A 87 -7.93 -8.38 0.07
C LEU A 87 -8.75 -8.77 1.29
N THR A 88 -9.17 -10.03 1.42
CA THR A 88 -9.86 -10.51 2.63
C THR A 88 -8.99 -10.41 3.87
N ARG A 89 -7.70 -10.71 3.76
CA ARG A 89 -6.73 -10.59 4.87
C ARG A 89 -6.58 -9.14 5.36
N LEU A 90 -6.60 -8.18 4.44
CA LEU A 90 -6.40 -6.75 4.74
C LEU A 90 -7.68 -6.01 5.14
N TYR A 91 -8.80 -6.35 4.53
CA TYR A 91 -10.03 -5.56 4.57
C TYR A 91 -11.25 -6.34 5.10
N GLY A 92 -11.13 -7.65 5.35
CA GLY A 92 -12.27 -8.49 5.73
C GLY A 92 -13.25 -8.71 4.57
N ASP A 93 -14.53 -8.43 4.78
CA ASP A 93 -15.54 -8.50 3.72
C ASP A 93 -15.47 -7.28 2.79
N TRP A 94 -14.45 -7.25 1.94
CA TRP A 94 -14.21 -6.15 1.00
C TRP A 94 -15.18 -6.13 -0.18
N LYS A 95 -15.91 -7.22 -0.43
CA LYS A 95 -16.87 -7.31 -1.55
C LYS A 95 -18.17 -6.56 -1.24
N THR A 96 -18.48 -6.35 0.04
CA THR A 96 -19.60 -5.53 0.49
C THR A 96 -19.13 -4.10 0.76
N PRO A 97 -19.57 -3.08 -0.01
CA PRO A 97 -19.14 -1.71 0.21
C PRO A 97 -19.60 -1.18 1.58
N ASP A 98 -18.64 -0.85 2.44
CA ASP A 98 -18.88 -0.18 3.71
C ASP A 98 -18.53 1.31 3.60
N ARG A 99 -19.54 2.17 3.70
CA ARG A 99 -19.37 3.64 3.66
C ARG A 99 -18.74 4.21 4.92
N THR A 100 -18.70 3.44 5.99
CA THR A 100 -18.07 3.81 7.25
C THR A 100 -16.61 3.33 7.32
N PHE A 101 -16.12 2.65 6.28
CA PHE A 101 -14.75 2.19 6.23
C PHE A 101 -13.77 3.37 6.28
N HIS A 102 -12.86 3.33 7.25
CA HIS A 102 -11.80 4.30 7.43
C HIS A 102 -10.43 3.64 7.28
N HIS A 103 -9.49 4.40 6.73
CA HIS A 103 -8.12 3.97 6.45
C HIS A 103 -7.30 3.63 7.70
N ASP A 104 -7.83 3.73 8.91
CA ASP A 104 -7.21 3.26 10.14
C ASP A 104 -7.63 1.82 10.47
N GLN A 105 -8.65 1.27 9.81
CA GLN A 105 -9.19 -0.08 10.04
C GLN A 105 -8.46 -1.19 9.27
N PHE A 106 -7.37 -0.88 8.53
CA PHE A 106 -6.60 -1.92 7.83
C PHE A 106 -6.13 -3.02 8.78
N GLY A 107 -6.44 -4.25 8.40
CA GLY A 107 -5.92 -5.45 9.03
C GLY A 107 -4.48 -5.70 8.59
N THR A 108 -3.52 -5.20 9.36
CA THR A 108 -2.31 -5.91 9.85
C THR A 108 -1.50 -4.90 10.63
N ILE A 109 -1.44 -5.10 11.95
CA ILE A 109 -0.76 -4.24 12.91
C ILE A 109 0.35 -5.08 13.54
N ILE A 110 1.59 -4.87 13.10
CA ILE A 110 2.73 -5.10 13.98
C ILE A 110 2.92 -3.76 14.67
N GLY A 111 2.65 -3.71 15.98
CA GLY A 111 2.80 -2.48 16.76
C GLY A 111 4.22 -1.96 16.60
N GLY A 112 4.40 -0.89 15.82
CA GLY A 112 5.68 -0.21 15.74
C GLY A 112 5.96 0.45 17.08
N LYS A 113 7.07 0.10 17.74
CA LYS A 113 7.59 0.92 18.83
C LYS A 113 8.13 2.21 18.21
N SER A 114 7.60 3.35 18.65
CA SER A 114 8.28 4.63 18.49
C SER A 114 9.37 4.70 19.56
N ASP A 115 10.63 4.80 19.14
CA ASP A 115 11.72 5.21 20.04
C ASP A 115 11.59 6.69 20.41
#